data_AF-A0A3B3SHS0-F1
#
_entry.id   AF-A0A3B3SHS0-F1
#
_cell.length_a   1.000
_cell.length_b   1.000
_cell.length_c   1.000
_cell.angle_alpha   90.00
_cell.angle_beta   90.00
_cell.angle_gamma   90.00
#
_symmetry.space_group_name_H-M   'P 1'
#
loop_
_entity.id
_entity.type
_entity.pdbx_description
1 polymer ?
#
loop_
_entity_poly.entity_id
_entity_poly.type
_entity_poly.pdbx_seq_one_letter_code
_entity_poly.pdbx_strand_id
1 'polypeptide(L)' 'VPTPQQPPPAKREKKTIRIRDPNQGGRDVTEEILSGGAGSRNPTPPVGRPSSTPTLPQVSSAPPVHLLLA' A
#
# COMPACT_ATOMS: atom_id res chain seq x y z
N VAL A 1 39.09 -21.02 14.91
CA VAL A 1 38.37 -20.41 16.07
C VAL A 1 36.93 -20.89 16.01
N PRO A 2 36.38 -21.51 17.06
CA PRO A 2 34.97 -21.91 17.05
C PRO A 2 34.09 -20.66 17.12
N THR A 3 33.08 -20.58 16.27
CA THR A 3 32.13 -19.47 16.21
C THR A 3 31.37 -19.39 17.54
N PRO A 4 31.22 -18.21 18.15
CA PRO A 4 30.39 -18.07 19.34
C PRO A 4 28.97 -18.51 19.00
N GLN A 5 28.46 -19.49 19.76
CA GLN A 5 27.12 -20.00 19.59
C GLN A 5 26.15 -18.91 20.04
N GLN A 6 25.41 -18.34 19.08
CA GLN A 6 24.40 -17.33 19.40
C GLN A 6 23.35 -17.97 20.33
N PRO A 7 22.98 -17.30 21.43
CA PRO A 7 21.98 -17.84 22.34
C PRO A 7 20.66 -18.11 21.59
N PRO A 8 19.94 -19.19 21.94
CA PRO A 8 18.68 -19.51 21.29
C PRO A 8 17.71 -18.33 21.42
N PRO A 9 16.97 -17.99 20.34
CA PRO A 9 16.04 -16.88 20.38
C PRO A 9 15.01 -17.10 21.49
N ALA A 10 14.78 -16.07 22.30
CA ALA A 10 13.79 -16.12 23.37
C ALA A 10 12.42 -16.50 22.78
N LYS A 11 11.70 -17.40 23.44
CA LYS A 11 10.36 -17.84 23.02
C LYS A 11 9.46 -16.61 22.89
N ARG A 12 9.06 -16.28 21.66
CA ARG A 12 8.12 -15.19 21.40
C ARG A 12 6.73 -15.61 21.87
N GLU A 13 6.16 -14.88 22.82
CA GLU A 13 4.78 -15.09 23.25
C GLU A 13 3.81 -14.78 22.09
N LYS A 14 2.80 -15.63 21.88
CA LYS A 14 1.74 -15.39 20.90
C LYS A 14 0.65 -14.53 21.54
N LYS A 15 0.62 -13.24 21.20
CA LYS A 15 -0.48 -12.34 21.58
C LYS A 15 -1.56 -12.32 20.49
N THR A 16 -2.82 -12.42 20.89
CA THR A 16 -3.96 -12.23 19.99
C THR A 16 -4.01 -10.78 19.52
N ILE A 17 -4.15 -10.57 18.21
CA ILE A 17 -4.25 -9.25 17.61
C ILE A 17 -5.71 -8.80 17.47
N ARG A 18 -5.97 -7.50 17.49
CA ARG A 18 -7.28 -6.90 17.22
C ARG A 18 -7.25 -6.15 15.90
N ILE A 19 -8.27 -6.32 15.08
CA ILE A 19 -8.37 -5.66 13.76
C ILE A 19 -9.49 -4.63 13.82
N ARG A 20 -9.16 -3.36 13.53
CA ARG A 20 -10.11 -2.24 13.53
C ARG A 20 -10.30 -1.67 12.13
N ASP A 21 -11.56 -1.51 11.70
CA ASP A 21 -11.89 -0.93 10.39
C ASP A 21 -12.02 0.61 10.47
N PRO A 22 -11.15 1.39 9.79
CA PRO A 22 -11.22 2.86 9.79
C PRO A 22 -12.49 3.40 9.13
N ASN A 23 -13.08 2.65 8.18
CA ASN A 23 -14.28 3.07 7.47
C ASN A 23 -15.56 2.80 8.27
N GLN A 24 -15.48 2.01 9.35
CA GLN A 24 -16.57 1.72 10.27
C GLN A 24 -16.31 2.31 11.67
N GLY A 25 -15.61 3.44 11.76
CA GLY A 25 -15.36 4.13 13.03
C GLY A 25 -14.46 3.35 14.00
N GLY A 26 -13.59 2.47 13.49
CA GLY A 26 -12.73 1.62 14.29
C GLY A 26 -13.42 0.39 14.86
N ARG A 27 -14.55 -0.03 14.26
CA ARG A 27 -15.25 -1.28 14.60
C ARG A 27 -14.27 -2.45 14.64
N ASP A 28 -14.38 -3.27 15.68
CA ASP A 28 -13.61 -4.51 15.80
C ASP A 28 -14.17 -5.54 14.82
N VAL A 29 -13.36 -5.92 13.83
CA VAL A 29 -13.71 -6.89 12.77
C VAL A 29 -12.90 -8.18 12.90
N THR A 30 -12.26 -8.41 14.06
CA THR A 30 -11.32 -9.53 14.27
C THR A 30 -11.95 -10.89 13.96
N GLU A 31 -13.16 -11.14 14.45
CA GLU A 31 -13.86 -12.42 14.23
C GLU A 31 -14.26 -12.62 12.77
N GLU A 32 -14.69 -11.56 12.09
CA GLU A 32 -15.06 -11.61 10.68
C GLU A 32 -13.84 -11.93 9.81
N ILE A 33 -12.69 -11.32 10.10
CA ILE A 33 -11.45 -11.58 9.37
C ILE A 33 -10.89 -12.98 9.68
N LEU A 34 -10.90 -13.40 10.96
CA LEU A 34 -10.47 -14.75 11.35
C LEU A 34 -11.35 -15.83 10.71
N SER A 35 -12.66 -15.55 10.61
CA SER A 35 -13.63 -16.43 9.95
C SER A 35 -13.59 -16.33 8.42
N GLY A 36 -12.72 -15.49 7.84
CA GLY A 36 -12.56 -15.36 6.39
C GLY A 36 -13.71 -14.61 5.70
N GLY A 37 -14.20 -13.53 6.33
CA GLY A 37 -15.34 -12.72 5.90
C GLY A 37 -15.40 -12.48 4.39
N ALA A 38 -16.62 -12.62 3.85
CA ALA A 38 -16.98 -12.51 2.44
C ALA A 38 -16.80 -11.08 1.90
N GLY A 39 -15.57 -10.59 1.81
CA GLY A 39 -15.35 -9.15 1.66
C GLY A 39 -14.01 -8.72 1.07
N SER A 40 -13.09 -9.64 0.73
CA SER A 40 -11.98 -9.30 -0.16
C SER A 40 -12.51 -9.12 -1.59
N ARG A 41 -13.39 -8.14 -1.76
CA ARG A 41 -13.48 -7.39 -3.00
C ARG A 41 -12.19 -6.62 -3.05
N ASN A 42 -11.12 -7.25 -3.52
CA ASN A 42 -10.03 -6.53 -4.17
C ASN A 42 -10.73 -5.70 -5.24
N PRO A 43 -11.09 -4.43 -4.99
CA PRO A 43 -11.82 -3.66 -5.98
C PRO A 43 -10.76 -3.47 -7.05
N THR A 44 -10.94 -4.13 -8.19
CA THR A 44 -10.14 -3.83 -9.38
C THR A 44 -10.09 -2.30 -9.46
N PRO A 45 -8.91 -1.67 -9.43
CA PRO A 45 -8.84 -0.22 -9.45
C PRO A 45 -9.68 0.25 -10.63
N PRO A 46 -10.55 1.27 -10.46
CA PRO A 46 -11.37 1.75 -11.56
C PRO A 46 -10.46 2.06 -12.74
N VAL A 47 -10.72 1.41 -13.88
CA VAL A 47 -10.03 1.66 -15.15
C VAL A 47 -10.46 3.04 -15.63
N GLY A 48 -9.88 4.07 -15.04
CA GLY A 48 -10.24 5.45 -15.30
C GLY A 48 -9.30 6.37 -14.55
N ARG A 49 -8.35 6.96 -15.25
CA ARG A 49 -7.50 8.03 -14.71
C ARG A 49 -8.42 9.13 -14.17
N PRO A 50 -8.26 9.62 -12.94
CA PRO A 50 -9.01 10.80 -12.51
C PRO A 50 -8.71 11.94 -13.49
N SER A 51 -9.76 12.49 -14.10
CA SER A 51 -9.71 13.54 -15.15
C SER A 51 -9.09 14.87 -14.69
N SER A 52 -8.56 14.94 -13.48
CA SER A 52 -7.94 16.13 -12.91
C SER A 52 -6.60 15.72 -12.33
N THR A 53 -5.66 15.37 -13.20
CA THR A 53 -4.26 15.63 -12.87
C THR A 53 -4.15 17.15 -12.87
N PRO A 54 -3.89 17.83 -11.73
CA PRO A 54 -3.60 19.26 -11.79
C PRO A 54 -2.35 19.40 -12.68
N THR A 55 -2.54 19.93 -13.89
CA THR A 55 -1.43 20.25 -14.78
C THR A 55 -0.49 21.17 -13.99
N LEU A 56 0.74 20.71 -13.74
CA LEU A 56 1.76 21.53 -13.10
C LEU A 56 1.91 22.83 -13.91
N PRO A 57 1.99 24.01 -13.28
CA PRO A 57 2.18 25.26 -14.01
C PRO A 57 3.44 25.12 -14.88
N GLN A 58 3.25 25.27 -16.19
CA GLN A 58 4.30 25.10 -17.16
C GLN A 58 5.31 26.24 -16.96
N VAL A 59 6.41 25.93 -16.27
CA VAL A 59 7.57 26.81 -16.26
C VAL A 59 8.08 26.91 -17.69
N SER A 60 7.82 28.05 -18.30
CA SER A 60 8.34 28.46 -19.60
C SER A 60 9.86 28.32 -19.61
N SER A 61 10.40 27.32 -20.32
CA SER A 61 11.75 27.40 -20.89
C SER A 61 12.03 26.30 -21.93
N ALA A 62 12.44 26.77 -23.12
CA ALA A 62 13.22 26.12 -24.17
C ALA A 62 12.47 25.57 -25.43
N PRO A 63 12.95 25.91 -26.65
CA PRO A 63 12.21 25.84 -27.92
C PRO A 63 12.22 24.44 -28.59
N PRO A 64 11.33 24.20 -29.58
CA PRO A 64 11.16 22.88 -30.20
C PRO A 64 12.36 22.48 -31.06
N VAL A 65 13.12 21.47 -30.63
CA VAL A 65 14.05 20.74 -31.49
C VAL A 65 13.28 19.66 -32.24
N HIS A 66 12.53 20.02 -33.29
CA HIS A 66 12.26 19.17 -34.47
C HIS A 66 11.34 19.90 -35.45
N LEU A 67 11.84 20.99 -36.04
CA LEU A 67 11.37 21.43 -37.34
C LEU A 67 12.58 21.67 -38.23
N LEU A 68 13.14 20.60 -38.81
CA LEU A 68 13.41 20.53 -40.25
C LEU A 68 13.88 19.11 -40.61
N LEU A 69 13.14 18.49 -41.53
CA LEU A 69 13.51 17.37 -42.38
C LEU A 69 14.99 17.38 -42.80
N ALA A 70 15.60 16.19 -42.80
CA ALA A 70 16.50 15.75 -43.85
C ALA A 70 16.18 14.27 -44.14
#